data_AF-A0A9D6JL89-F1
#
_entry.id   AF-A0A9D6JL89-F1
#
_cell.length_a   1.000
_cell.length_b   1.000
_cell.length_c   1.000
_cell.angle_alpha   90.00
_cell.angle_beta   90.00
_cell.angle_gamma   90.00
#
_symmetry.space_group_name_H-M   'P 1'
#
loop_
_entity.id
_entity.type
_entity.pdbx_description
1 polymer ?
#
loop_
_entity_poly.entity_id
_entity_poly.type
_entity_poly.pdbx_seq_one_letter_code
_entity_poly.pdbx_strand_id
1 'polypeptide(L)'
;MNFHHAKGFTLMEMIVAIVVLTAAVSGILFAFLQNTARSADPMIRQQAIIIAQAYLEEIMLKPYNDPNGGETGSCEEGAGNRIQYDDVADYNCVNDNAGAIDQFGNSLAGLGAYNVTVAVADANMGAPAVPARRVDVTVTHDTMPVNIAITGYRTSYF
;
A
#
# COMPACT_ATOMS: atom_id res chain seq x y z
N MET A 1 36.26 -60.87 -23.29
CA MET A 1 35.65 -60.02 -22.24
C MET A 1 36.46 -58.73 -22.20
N ASN A 2 35.92 -57.62 -22.71
CA ASN A 2 36.64 -56.35 -22.77
C ASN A 2 36.49 -55.63 -21.42
N PHE A 3 37.60 -55.48 -20.69
CA PHE A 3 37.64 -54.65 -19.49
C PHE A 3 37.72 -53.18 -19.89
N HIS A 4 36.65 -52.43 -19.64
CA HIS A 4 36.67 -50.98 -19.72
C HIS A 4 37.56 -50.44 -18.60
N HIS A 5 38.66 -49.78 -18.97
CA HIS A 5 39.53 -49.11 -18.02
C HIS A 5 38.79 -47.91 -17.42
N ALA A 6 38.48 -47.97 -16.12
CA ALA A 6 38.00 -46.80 -15.39
C ALA A 6 39.15 -45.80 -15.26
N LYS A 7 39.04 -44.64 -15.94
CA LYS A 7 39.98 -43.54 -15.77
C LYS A 7 39.60 -42.77 -14.51
N GLY A 8 40.50 -42.69 -13.54
CA GLY A 8 40.34 -41.87 -12.34
C GLY A 8 40.57 -40.39 -12.61
N PHE A 9 40.23 -39.54 -11.65
CA PHE A 9 40.46 -38.09 -11.69
C PHE A 9 41.90 -37.74 -11.34
N THR A 10 42.46 -36.71 -11.99
CA THR A 10 43.79 -36.20 -11.62
C THR A 10 43.70 -35.25 -10.42
N LEU A 11 44.79 -35.11 -9.66
CA LEU A 11 44.85 -34.17 -8.54
C LEU A 11 44.57 -32.73 -8.97
N MET A 12 45.03 -32.34 -10.17
CA MET A 12 44.78 -31.01 -10.73
C MET A 12 43.31 -30.81 -11.10
N GLU A 13 42.65 -31.84 -11.61
CA GLU A 13 41.24 -31.81 -11.98
C GLU A 13 40.34 -31.62 -10.74
N MET A 14 40.68 -32.26 -9.62
CA MET A 14 39.98 -32.04 -8.35
C MET A 14 40.19 -30.62 -7.80
N ILE A 15 41.40 -30.05 -7.92
CA ILE A 15 41.66 -28.67 -7.50
C ILE A 15 40.80 -27.69 -8.31
N VAL A 16 40.78 -27.84 -9.63
CA VAL A 16 39.98 -26.97 -10.51
C VAL A 16 38.49 -27.16 -10.23
N ALA A 17 38.02 -28.39 -10.02
CA ALA A 17 36.63 -28.66 -9.69
C ALA A 17 36.21 -27.96 -8.39
N ILE A 18 37.03 -28.03 -7.33
CA ILE A 18 36.74 -27.35 -6.06
C ILE A 18 36.69 -25.83 -6.26
N VAL A 19 37.63 -25.24 -6.99
CA VAL A 19 37.66 -23.79 -7.27
C VAL A 19 36.42 -23.32 -8.05
N VAL A 20 36.00 -24.09 -9.05
CA VAL A 20 34.81 -23.75 -9.84
C VAL A 20 33.55 -23.88 -8.98
N LEU A 21 33.45 -24.92 -8.15
CA LEU A 21 32.32 -25.13 -7.25
C LEU A 21 32.22 -24.01 -6.20
N THR A 22 33.33 -23.57 -5.60
CA THR A 22 33.30 -22.47 -4.61
C THR A 22 32.91 -21.14 -5.25
N ALA A 23 33.39 -20.84 -6.46
CA ALA A 23 32.97 -19.66 -7.21
C ALA A 23 31.48 -19.70 -7.56
N ALA A 24 30.97 -20.86 -8.02
CA ALA A 24 29.56 -21.04 -8.37
C ALA A 24 28.64 -20.87 -7.15
N VAL A 25 28.95 -21.53 -6.02
CA VAL A 25 28.17 -21.42 -4.78
C VAL A 25 28.16 -19.98 -4.25
N SER A 26 29.28 -19.27 -4.33
CA SER A 26 29.36 -17.86 -3.91
C SER A 26 28.45 -16.95 -4.76
N GLY A 27 28.44 -17.16 -6.09
CA GLY A 27 27.56 -16.43 -7.00
C GLY A 27 26.08 -16.69 -6.72
N ILE A 28 25.71 -17.94 -6.47
CA ILE A 28 24.34 -18.34 -6.13
C ILE A 28 23.92 -17.70 -4.80
N LEU A 29 24.76 -17.77 -3.77
CA LEU A 29 24.45 -17.19 -2.46
C LEU A 29 24.25 -15.66 -2.56
N PHE A 30 25.08 -14.96 -3.33
CA PHE A 30 24.92 -13.53 -3.58
C PHE A 30 23.57 -13.20 -4.24
N ALA A 31 23.17 -13.97 -5.25
CA ALA A 31 21.86 -13.82 -5.90
C ALA A 31 20.70 -14.09 -4.94
N PHE A 32 20.81 -15.11 -4.07
CA PHE A 32 19.80 -15.40 -3.05
C PHE A 32 19.64 -14.27 -2.04
N LEU A 33 20.75 -13.76 -1.47
CA LEU A 33 20.73 -12.66 -0.51
C LEU A 33 20.10 -11.39 -1.10
N GLN A 34 20.40 -11.10 -2.38
CA GLN A 34 19.84 -9.95 -3.07
C GLN A 34 18.34 -10.08 -3.36
N ASN A 35 17.83 -11.30 -3.54
CA ASN A 35 16.39 -11.56 -3.68
C ASN A 35 15.66 -11.48 -2.34
N THR A 36 16.19 -12.10 -1.27
CA THR A 36 15.56 -12.08 0.07
C THR A 36 15.48 -10.66 0.65
N ALA A 37 16.50 -9.83 0.46
CA ALA A 37 16.49 -8.45 0.95
C ALA A 37 15.40 -7.59 0.29
N ARG A 38 14.99 -7.91 -0.95
CA ARG A 38 13.91 -7.22 -1.67
C ARG A 38 12.51 -7.79 -1.34
N SER A 39 12.41 -8.83 -0.52
CA SER A 39 11.15 -9.52 -0.24
C SER A 39 10.36 -8.96 0.96
N ALA A 40 10.96 -8.14 1.83
CA ALA A 40 10.25 -7.50 2.95
C ALA A 40 9.53 -6.21 2.54
N ASP A 41 10.14 -5.41 1.66
CA ASP A 41 9.57 -4.20 1.05
C ASP A 41 8.18 -4.40 0.41
N PRO A 42 7.89 -5.49 -0.35
CA PRO A 42 6.57 -5.70 -0.91
C PRO A 42 5.48 -5.90 0.14
N MET A 43 5.80 -6.41 1.33
CA MET A 43 4.79 -6.59 2.39
C MET A 43 4.30 -5.25 2.94
N ILE A 44 5.20 -4.31 3.23
CA ILE A 44 4.85 -2.97 3.73
C ILE A 44 4.07 -2.20 2.67
N ARG A 45 4.52 -2.26 1.41
CA ARG A 45 3.78 -1.65 0.29
C ARG A 45 2.39 -2.26 0.12
N GLN A 46 2.27 -3.58 0.19
CA GLN A 46 0.98 -4.26 0.07
C GLN A 46 0.03 -3.87 1.21
N GLN A 47 0.55 -3.78 2.44
CA GLN A 47 -0.22 -3.32 3.59
C GLN A 47 -0.71 -1.88 3.39
N ALA A 48 0.14 -0.98 2.88
CA ALA A 48 -0.27 0.39 2.57
C ALA A 48 -1.38 0.46 1.51
N ILE A 49 -1.34 -0.42 0.49
CA ILE A 49 -2.43 -0.53 -0.51
C ILE A 49 -3.73 -0.97 0.16
N ILE A 50 -3.68 -2.00 1.02
CA ILE A 50 -4.88 -2.50 1.73
C ILE A 50 -5.47 -1.42 2.64
N ILE A 51 -4.62 -0.67 3.35
CA ILE A 51 -5.07 0.47 4.18
C ILE A 51 -5.74 1.53 3.31
N ALA A 52 -5.10 1.92 2.20
CA ALA A 52 -5.65 2.92 1.29
C ALA A 52 -7.02 2.47 0.76
N GLN A 53 -7.13 1.21 0.33
CA GLN A 53 -8.37 0.61 -0.17
C GLN A 53 -9.46 0.59 0.91
N ALA A 54 -9.14 0.18 2.14
CA ALA A 54 -10.10 0.14 3.23
C ALA A 54 -10.66 1.54 3.54
N TYR A 55 -9.80 2.56 3.59
CA TYR A 55 -10.21 3.94 3.76
C TYR A 55 -11.07 4.44 2.60
N LEU A 56 -10.68 4.14 1.35
CA LEU A 56 -11.48 4.54 0.20
C LEU A 56 -12.84 3.85 0.20
N GLU A 57 -12.91 2.56 0.53
CA GLU A 57 -14.17 1.82 0.64
C GLU A 57 -15.07 2.39 1.74
N GLU A 58 -14.51 2.73 2.90
CA GLU A 58 -15.21 3.41 3.99
C GLU A 58 -15.88 4.71 3.49
N ILE A 59 -15.11 5.57 2.81
CA ILE A 59 -15.58 6.86 2.27
C ILE A 59 -16.62 6.64 1.16
N MET A 60 -16.37 5.70 0.25
CA MET A 60 -17.24 5.45 -0.90
C MET A 60 -18.60 4.86 -0.52
N LEU A 61 -18.73 4.33 0.70
CA LEU A 61 -20.01 3.87 1.26
C LEU A 61 -20.88 5.01 1.79
N LYS A 62 -20.33 6.23 1.92
CA LYS A 62 -21.07 7.39 2.42
C LYS A 62 -21.91 8.06 1.32
N PRO A 63 -23.04 8.68 1.67
CA PRO A 63 -23.81 9.51 0.76
C PRO A 63 -22.98 10.67 0.20
N TYR A 64 -23.39 11.18 -0.97
CA TYR A 64 -22.72 12.33 -1.60
C TYR A 64 -23.06 13.65 -0.90
N ASN A 65 -24.29 13.77 -0.38
CA ASN A 65 -24.77 14.94 0.35
C ASN A 65 -24.87 14.57 1.83
N ASP A 66 -24.45 15.49 2.69
CA ASP A 66 -24.76 15.49 4.11
C ASP A 66 -26.27 15.29 4.38
N PRO A 67 -26.65 14.24 5.15
CA PRO A 67 -28.04 13.92 5.48
C PRO A 67 -28.68 14.91 6.48
N ASN A 68 -27.86 15.59 7.29
CA ASN A 68 -28.27 16.60 8.26
C ASN A 68 -28.28 18.01 7.67
N GLY A 69 -27.59 18.21 6.55
CA GLY A 69 -27.39 19.48 5.89
C GLY A 69 -26.41 20.35 6.67
N GLY A 70 -25.32 20.77 6.03
CA GLY A 70 -24.26 21.41 6.80
C GLY A 70 -22.94 21.65 6.06
N GLU A 71 -22.77 21.01 4.91
CA GLU A 71 -21.66 21.16 3.97
C GLU A 71 -21.05 22.57 3.98
N THR A 72 -19.87 22.68 4.59
CA THR A 72 -19.13 23.94 4.64
C THR A 72 -18.27 24.12 3.40
N GLY A 73 -18.02 23.03 2.65
CA GLY A 73 -17.10 23.02 1.51
C GLY A 73 -15.65 23.30 1.91
N SER A 74 -15.32 23.12 3.19
CA SER A 74 -13.98 23.34 3.75
C SER A 74 -13.44 22.06 4.36
N CYS A 75 -12.34 22.13 5.13
CA CYS A 75 -11.89 20.98 5.89
C CYS A 75 -12.92 20.66 6.96
N GLU A 76 -13.47 19.45 6.93
CA GLU A 76 -14.47 18.97 7.89
C GLU A 76 -13.87 17.99 8.91
N GLU A 77 -12.54 17.84 8.87
CA GLU A 77 -11.68 17.35 9.94
C GLU A 77 -11.84 18.19 11.23
N GLY A 78 -13.00 18.07 11.87
CA GLY A 78 -13.43 18.95 12.96
C GLY A 78 -14.91 18.82 13.34
N ALA A 79 -15.75 18.20 12.50
CA ALA A 79 -17.14 17.88 12.86
C ALA A 79 -17.24 16.91 14.06
N GLY A 80 -16.14 16.20 14.36
CA GLY A 80 -15.89 15.46 15.58
C GLY A 80 -15.25 14.10 15.31
N ASN A 81 -15.51 13.11 16.15
CA ASN A 81 -14.93 11.77 16.02
C ASN A 81 -15.38 11.11 14.69
N ARG A 82 -14.59 10.19 14.12
CA ARG A 82 -14.88 9.42 12.89
C ARG A 82 -16.31 8.86 12.81
N ILE A 83 -16.92 8.62 13.97
CA ILE A 83 -18.31 8.18 14.17
C ILE A 83 -19.36 9.17 13.61
N GLN A 84 -19.03 10.45 13.60
CA GLN A 84 -19.91 11.51 13.11
C GLN A 84 -19.80 11.70 11.59
N TYR A 85 -18.83 11.06 10.94
CA TYR A 85 -18.69 11.16 9.50
C TYR A 85 -19.81 10.38 8.84
N ASP A 86 -20.76 11.07 8.26
CA ASP A 86 -21.95 10.49 7.67
C ASP A 86 -22.11 10.81 6.19
N ASP A 87 -21.22 11.61 5.62
CA ASP A 87 -21.12 11.91 4.19
C ASP A 87 -19.67 11.77 3.65
N VAL A 88 -19.45 12.06 2.36
CA VAL A 88 -18.10 12.00 1.74
C VAL A 88 -17.26 13.23 2.07
N ALA A 89 -17.86 14.40 2.20
CA ALA A 89 -17.17 15.66 2.45
C ALA A 89 -16.53 15.72 3.84
N ASP A 90 -17.11 15.03 4.83
CA ASP A 90 -16.57 14.89 6.19
C ASP A 90 -15.12 14.40 6.24
N TYR A 91 -14.72 13.58 5.25
CA TYR A 91 -13.37 13.04 5.16
C TYR A 91 -12.36 14.02 4.57
N ASN A 92 -12.79 15.20 4.15
CA ASN A 92 -11.89 16.19 3.60
C ASN A 92 -10.91 16.69 4.65
N CYS A 93 -9.62 16.65 4.30
CA CYS A 93 -8.49 17.03 5.14
C CYS A 93 -8.17 16.06 6.28
N VAL A 94 -8.75 14.84 6.34
CA VAL A 94 -8.33 13.82 7.32
C VAL A 94 -6.82 13.63 7.27
N ASN A 95 -6.17 13.68 8.43
CA ASN A 95 -4.73 13.49 8.59
C ASN A 95 -4.42 12.58 9.79
N ASP A 96 -4.57 11.29 9.58
CA ASP A 96 -4.24 10.24 10.55
C ASP A 96 -2.72 10.01 10.58
N ASN A 97 -2.00 10.85 11.31
CA ASN A 97 -0.52 10.87 11.39
C ASN A 97 0.08 10.11 12.58
N ALA A 98 -0.75 9.44 13.36
CA ALA A 98 -0.37 8.60 14.49
C ALA A 98 -0.67 7.11 14.23
N GLY A 99 -0.71 6.74 12.94
CA GLY A 99 -1.11 5.41 12.48
C GLY A 99 -2.53 5.35 11.94
N ALA A 100 -2.79 4.32 11.14
CA ALA A 100 -4.10 4.04 10.57
C ALA A 100 -5.12 3.69 11.68
N ILE A 101 -6.33 4.22 11.51
CA ILE A 101 -7.47 4.00 12.40
C ILE A 101 -8.59 3.28 11.65
N ASP A 102 -9.54 2.70 12.39
CA ASP A 102 -10.75 2.12 11.81
C ASP A 102 -11.86 3.16 11.58
N GLN A 103 -12.95 2.73 10.94
CA GLN A 103 -14.14 3.55 10.69
C GLN A 103 -14.85 4.08 11.94
N PHE A 104 -14.47 3.62 13.13
CA PHE A 104 -15.03 4.05 14.41
C PHE A 104 -14.05 4.94 15.19
N GLY A 105 -12.87 5.23 14.62
CA GLY A 105 -11.85 6.06 15.23
C GLY A 105 -10.88 5.32 16.15
N ASN A 106 -10.88 3.98 16.16
CA ASN A 106 -9.96 3.21 16.99
C ASN A 106 -8.63 2.98 16.28
N SER A 107 -7.52 3.08 17.01
CA SER A 107 -6.19 2.73 16.48
C SER A 107 -6.06 1.24 16.19
N LEU A 108 -5.47 0.91 15.04
CA LEU A 108 -5.22 -0.48 14.64
C LEU A 108 -3.86 -0.96 15.13
N ALA A 109 -3.86 -2.01 15.96
CA ALA A 109 -2.64 -2.59 16.50
C ALA A 109 -1.70 -3.06 15.37
N GLY A 110 -0.44 -2.62 15.42
CA GLY A 110 0.58 -2.97 14.42
C GLY A 110 0.61 -2.07 13.18
N LEU A 111 -0.31 -1.12 13.04
CA LEU A 111 -0.35 -0.17 11.91
C LEU A 111 0.05 1.27 12.28
N GLY A 112 0.67 1.45 13.45
CA GLY A 112 1.07 2.75 13.98
C GLY A 112 2.06 3.56 13.12
N ALA A 113 2.76 2.90 12.19
CA ALA A 113 3.72 3.54 11.30
C ALA A 113 3.15 3.91 9.92
N TYR A 114 1.87 3.61 9.66
CA TYR A 114 1.19 3.93 8.40
C TYR A 114 0.32 5.17 8.61
N ASN A 115 0.66 6.27 7.95
CA ASN A 115 -0.07 7.52 8.07
C ASN A 115 -1.00 7.70 6.89
N VAL A 116 -2.22 8.17 7.13
CA VAL A 116 -3.24 8.32 6.09
C VAL A 116 -3.68 9.77 5.99
N THR A 117 -3.69 10.29 4.77
CA THR A 117 -4.27 11.59 4.45
C THR A 117 -5.37 11.43 3.43
N VAL A 118 -6.46 12.19 3.58
CA VAL A 118 -7.57 12.18 2.63
C VAL A 118 -7.84 13.60 2.16
N ALA A 119 -7.99 13.76 0.84
CA ALA A 119 -8.43 14.99 0.22
C ALA A 119 -9.69 14.73 -0.60
N VAL A 120 -10.70 15.58 -0.40
CA VAL A 120 -11.95 15.52 -1.15
C VAL A 120 -12.09 16.82 -1.93
N ALA A 121 -12.35 16.72 -3.23
CA ALA A 121 -12.49 17.88 -4.11
C ALA A 121 -13.70 17.71 -5.03
N ASP A 122 -14.33 18.83 -5.38
CA ASP A 122 -15.37 18.84 -6.41
C ASP A 122 -14.81 18.46 -7.78
N ALA A 123 -15.58 17.67 -8.50
CA ALA A 123 -15.31 17.21 -9.85
C ALA A 123 -16.62 17.09 -10.65
N ASN A 124 -16.47 16.94 -11.96
CA ASN A 124 -17.57 16.66 -12.86
C ASN A 124 -17.22 15.43 -13.70
N MET A 125 -18.17 14.52 -13.87
CA MET A 125 -17.98 13.30 -14.65
C MET A 125 -18.98 13.19 -15.80
N GLY A 126 -18.52 12.67 -16.93
CA GLY A 126 -19.36 12.34 -18.09
C GLY A 126 -19.86 13.53 -18.91
N ALA A 127 -20.75 13.22 -19.86
CA ALA A 127 -21.46 14.16 -20.70
C ALA A 127 -22.93 13.72 -20.85
N PRO A 128 -23.94 14.47 -20.36
CA PRO A 128 -23.82 15.74 -19.64
C PRO A 128 -23.06 15.60 -18.31
N ALA A 129 -22.48 16.71 -17.83
CA ALA A 129 -21.67 16.72 -16.62
C ALA A 129 -22.50 16.41 -15.38
N VAL A 130 -22.13 15.35 -14.65
CA VAL A 130 -22.70 14.98 -13.36
C VAL A 130 -21.74 15.44 -12.26
N PRO A 131 -22.19 16.23 -11.26
CA PRO A 131 -21.37 16.56 -10.10
C PRO A 131 -20.85 15.30 -9.39
N ALA A 132 -19.60 15.37 -8.95
CA ALA A 132 -18.94 14.28 -8.25
C ALA A 132 -17.97 14.84 -7.22
N ARG A 133 -17.72 14.07 -6.15
CA ARG A 133 -16.58 14.28 -5.26
C ARG A 133 -15.47 13.34 -5.70
N ARG A 134 -14.31 13.90 -6.01
CA ARG A 134 -13.05 13.17 -6.18
C ARG A 134 -12.41 13.00 -4.82
N VAL A 135 -12.18 11.76 -4.43
CA VAL A 135 -11.57 11.39 -3.15
C VAL A 135 -10.19 10.83 -3.42
N ASP A 136 -9.16 11.45 -2.85
CA ASP A 136 -7.79 10.94 -2.85
C ASP A 136 -7.42 10.45 -1.47
N VAL A 137 -7.08 9.17 -1.36
CA VAL A 137 -6.54 8.57 -0.14
C VAL A 137 -5.05 8.32 -0.35
N THR A 138 -4.21 8.93 0.48
CA THR A 138 -2.76 8.79 0.41
C THR A 138 -2.23 8.17 1.69
N VAL A 139 -1.52 7.04 1.56
CA VAL A 139 -0.89 6.32 2.65
C VAL A 139 0.63 6.43 2.55
N THR A 140 1.25 6.87 3.63
CA THR A 140 2.71 6.95 3.78
C THR A 140 3.19 6.08 4.94
N HIS A 141 4.50 5.86 5.03
CA HIS A 141 5.11 5.08 6.12
C HIS A 141 6.27 5.85 6.75
N ASP A 142 6.40 5.80 8.08
CA ASP A 142 7.39 6.62 8.83
C ASP A 142 8.84 6.39 8.39
N THR A 143 9.21 5.14 8.15
CA THR A 143 10.60 4.72 7.95
C THR A 143 10.91 4.16 6.56
N MET A 144 9.88 3.89 5.76
CA MET A 144 10.02 3.25 4.45
C MET A 144 9.53 4.20 3.36
N PRO A 145 10.14 4.22 2.17
CA PRO A 145 9.75 5.10 1.07
C PRO A 145 8.47 4.62 0.38
N VAL A 146 7.38 4.55 1.15
CA VAL A 146 6.04 4.19 0.70
C VAL A 146 5.21 5.46 0.61
N ASN A 147 4.65 5.70 -0.57
CA ASN A 147 3.68 6.74 -0.83
C ASN A 147 2.69 6.18 -1.86
N ILE A 148 1.55 5.69 -1.37
CA ILE A 148 0.51 5.07 -2.18
C ILE A 148 -0.69 6.00 -2.17
N ALA A 149 -1.08 6.48 -3.34
CA ALA A 149 -2.30 7.26 -3.53
C ALA A 149 -3.29 6.46 -4.37
N ILE A 150 -4.54 6.39 -3.92
CA ILE A 150 -5.66 5.87 -4.71
C ILE A 150 -6.76 6.91 -4.78
N THR A 151 -7.44 6.95 -5.93
CA THR A 151 -8.50 7.92 -6.19
C THR A 151 -9.82 7.20 -6.45
N GLY A 152 -10.90 7.66 -5.83
CA GLY A 152 -12.26 7.29 -6.15
C GLY A 152 -13.12 8.50 -6.54
N TYR A 153 -14.28 8.23 -7.13
CA TYR A 153 -15.25 9.26 -7.47
C TYR A 153 -16.64 8.86 -6.98
N ARG A 154 -17.24 9.71 -6.15
CA ARG A 154 -18.63 9.60 -5.70
C ARG A 154 -19.47 10.59 -6.50
N THR A 155 -20.42 10.12 -7.30
CA THR A 155 -21.32 10.99 -8.05
C THR A 155 -22.55 11.40 -7.23
N SER A 156 -23.11 12.56 -7.53
CA SER A 156 -24.44 12.97 -7.04
C SER A 156 -25.51 12.28 -7.88
N TYR A 157 -25.65 10.97 -7.73
CA TYR A 157 -26.83 10.29 -8.23
C TYR A 157 -27.87 10.36 -7.13
N PHE A 158 -29.05 10.89 -7.47
CA PHE A 158 -30.20 11.28 -6.61
C PHE A 158 -30.14 12.69 -6.02
#